data_AF-D2REE4-F1
#
_entry.id   AF-D2REE4-F1
#
_cell.length_a   1.000
_cell.length_b   1.000
_cell.length_c   1.000
_cell.angle_alpha   90.00
_cell.angle_beta   90.00
_cell.angle_gamma   90.00
#
_symmetry.space_group_name_H-M   'P 1'
#
loop_
_entity.id
_entity.type
_entity.pdbx_description
1 polymer ?
#
loop_
_entity_poly.entity_id
_entity_poly.type
_entity_poly.pdbx_seq_one_letter_code
_entity_poly.pdbx_strand_id
1 'polypeptide(L)'
;MKGEILALISALLWGIAPLFDKYVVSTGVSPYLANLIRVSGALVFLAAVTFVAKDYSSAKLTIKSVTYLLIAGIIASGVAMVIYFQALKLSQASKVVPITSIYPLFTVIFSALLLGENISPKVVIGAVLIVVGLSLVSGE
;
A
#
# COMPACT_ATOMS: atom_id res chain seq x y z
N MET A 1 -9.25 17.71 8.18
CA MET A 1 -8.14 18.36 7.44
C MET A 1 -6.73 17.87 7.79
N LYS A 2 -6.35 17.66 9.08
CA LYS A 2 -4.98 17.17 9.40
C LYS A 2 -4.69 15.78 8.82
N GLY A 3 -5.66 14.86 8.82
CA GLY A 3 -5.49 13.51 8.29
C GLY A 3 -5.33 13.49 6.77
N GLU A 4 -6.06 14.35 6.07
CA GLU A 4 -6.04 14.51 4.62
C GLU A 4 -4.69 15.06 4.15
N ILE A 5 -4.10 16.01 4.89
CA ILE A 5 -2.74 16.50 4.62
C ILE A 5 -1.70 15.38 4.78
N LEU A 6 -1.79 14.59 5.85
CA LEU A 6 -0.90 13.44 6.06
C LEU A 6 -1.08 12.38 4.96
N ALA A 7 -2.30 12.17 4.48
CA ALA A 7 -2.58 11.27 3.37
C ALA A 7 -1.95 11.77 2.06
N LEU A 8 -1.97 13.08 1.80
CA LEU A 8 -1.29 13.68 0.63
C LEU A 8 0.23 13.51 0.71
N ILE A 9 0.83 13.70 1.89
CA ILE A 9 2.27 13.44 2.10
C ILE A 9 2.57 11.96 1.86
N SER A 10 1.72 11.05 2.36
CA SER A 10 1.87 9.62 2.09
C SER A 10 1.78 9.31 0.60
N ALA A 11 0.85 9.93 -0.12
CA ALA A 11 0.70 9.78 -1.57
C ALA A 11 1.95 10.25 -2.33
N LEU A 12 2.56 11.36 -1.90
CA LEU A 12 3.84 11.83 -2.46
C LEU A 12 4.95 10.78 -2.30
N LEU A 13 5.10 10.21 -1.09
CA LEU A 13 6.10 9.17 -0.84
C LEU A 13 5.82 7.89 -1.64
N TRP A 14 4.55 7.54 -1.81
CA TRP A 14 4.10 6.45 -2.69
C TRP A 14 4.32 6.74 -4.18
N GLY A 15 4.46 8.00 -4.60
CA GLY A 15 4.88 8.36 -5.95
C GLY A 15 6.38 8.17 -6.19
N ILE A 16 7.20 8.29 -5.14
CA ILE A 16 8.67 8.19 -5.21
C ILE A 16 9.15 6.74 -5.07
N ALA A 17 8.63 5.99 -4.09
CA ALA A 17 9.11 4.65 -3.76
C ALA A 17 9.11 3.65 -4.95
N PRO A 18 8.06 3.59 -5.80
CA PRO A 18 8.02 2.73 -6.98
C PRO A 18 9.17 2.92 -7.98
N LEU A 19 9.80 4.11 -8.02
CA LEU A 19 10.92 4.38 -8.92
C LEU A 19 12.14 3.53 -8.52
N PHE A 20 12.40 3.44 -7.21
CA PHE A 20 13.45 2.58 -6.67
C PHE A 20 13.10 1.10 -6.83
N ASP A 21 11.84 0.73 -6.59
CA ASP A 21 11.37 -0.66 -6.76
C ASP A 21 11.52 -1.10 -8.23
N LYS A 22 11.16 -0.24 -9.19
CA LYS A 22 11.32 -0.50 -10.63
C LYS A 22 12.79 -0.60 -11.01
N TYR A 23 13.64 0.30 -10.51
CA TYR A 23 15.07 0.27 -10.77
C TYR A 23 15.68 -1.07 -10.30
N VAL A 24 15.43 -1.49 -9.06
CA VAL A 24 16.05 -2.70 -8.51
C VAL A 24 15.59 -3.98 -9.23
N VAL A 25 14.32 -4.08 -9.65
CA VAL A 25 13.89 -5.27 -10.43
C VAL A 25 14.42 -5.25 -11.86
N SER A 26 14.72 -4.07 -12.41
CA SER A 26 15.31 -3.93 -13.75
C SER A 26 16.77 -4.38 -13.81
N THR A 27 17.49 -4.39 -12.69
CA THR A 27 18.87 -4.91 -12.61
C THR A 27 18.93 -6.44 -12.48
N GLY A 28 17.77 -7.12 -12.50
CA GLY A 28 17.67 -8.58 -12.43
C GLY A 28 17.53 -9.15 -11.02
N VAL A 29 17.45 -8.29 -9.99
CA VAL A 29 17.22 -8.74 -8.61
C VAL A 29 15.87 -9.45 -8.50
N SER A 30 15.87 -10.58 -7.78
CA SER A 30 14.65 -11.35 -7.48
C SER A 30 13.63 -10.50 -6.73
N PRO A 31 12.36 -10.44 -7.16
CA PRO A 31 11.28 -9.76 -6.44
C PRO A 31 11.09 -10.19 -5.00
N TYR A 32 11.34 -11.47 -4.70
CA TYR A 32 11.31 -11.98 -3.33
C TYR A 32 12.41 -11.34 -2.48
N LEU A 33 13.64 -11.30 -3.00
CA LEU A 33 14.79 -10.72 -2.31
C LEU A 33 14.66 -9.20 -2.18
N ALA A 34 14.23 -8.53 -3.24
CA ALA A 34 14.01 -7.09 -3.25
C ALA A 34 12.99 -6.68 -2.19
N ASN A 35 11.85 -7.38 -2.12
CA ASN A 35 10.84 -7.12 -1.12
C ASN A 35 11.32 -7.49 0.30
N LEU A 36 12.03 -8.60 0.48
CA LEU A 36 12.62 -8.96 1.79
C LEU A 36 13.53 -7.85 2.34
N ILE A 37 14.42 -7.31 1.49
CA ILE A 37 15.30 -6.20 1.86
C ILE A 37 14.49 -4.94 2.19
N ARG A 38 13.48 -4.62 1.36
CA ARG A 38 12.58 -3.48 1.58
C ARG A 38 11.88 -3.56 2.94
N VAL A 39 11.26 -4.69 3.27
CA VAL A 39 10.57 -4.87 4.55
C VAL A 39 11.55 -4.88 5.72
N SER A 40 12.75 -5.43 5.54
CA SER A 40 13.80 -5.40 6.57
C SER A 40 14.27 -3.97 6.88
N GLY A 41 14.49 -3.14 5.86
CA GLY A 41 14.83 -1.73 6.04
C GLY A 41 13.72 -0.95 6.77
N ALA A 42 12.47 -1.20 6.40
CA ALA A 42 11.31 -0.61 7.09
C ALA A 42 11.23 -1.06 8.55
N LEU A 43 11.47 -2.35 8.85
CA LEU A 43 11.48 -2.88 10.21
C LEU A 43 12.55 -2.19 11.07
N VAL A 44 13.79 -2.07 10.57
CA VAL A 44 14.88 -1.39 11.29
C VAL A 44 14.54 0.07 11.57
N PHE A 45 14.03 0.79 10.56
CA PHE A 45 13.62 2.18 10.71
C PHE A 45 12.49 2.33 11.74
N LEU A 46 11.43 1.52 11.65
CA LEU A 46 10.30 1.57 12.57
C LEU A 46 10.71 1.19 14.00
N ALA A 47 11.61 0.23 14.18
CA ALA A 47 12.15 -0.13 15.48
C ALA A 47 12.91 1.05 16.10
N ALA A 48 13.76 1.73 15.31
CA ALA A 48 14.51 2.91 15.76
C ALA A 48 13.58 4.07 16.13
N VAL A 49 12.59 4.39 15.28
CA VAL A 49 11.62 5.47 15.54
C VAL A 49 10.79 5.17 16.78
N THR A 50 10.27 3.95 16.93
CA THR A 50 9.51 3.54 18.11
C THR A 50 10.34 3.67 19.38
N PHE A 51 11.62 3.25 19.31
CA PHE A 51 12.55 3.35 20.43
C PHE A 51 12.80 4.80 20.86
N VAL A 52 13.08 5.69 19.89
CA VAL A 52 13.34 7.12 20.13
C VAL A 52 12.09 7.86 20.62
N ALA A 53 10.94 7.59 20.00
CA ALA A 53 9.66 8.17 20.38
C ALA A 53 9.17 7.71 21.76
N LYS A 54 9.71 6.59 22.25
CA LYS A 54 9.28 5.90 23.48
C LYS A 54 7.78 5.56 23.48
N ASP A 55 7.19 5.42 22.29
CA ASP A 55 5.78 5.10 22.14
C ASP A 55 5.58 3.58 22.18
N TYR A 56 5.67 3.04 23.40
CA TYR A 56 5.45 1.62 23.67
C TYR A 56 4.02 1.34 24.12
N SER A 57 3.07 2.25 23.83
CA SER A 57 1.71 2.16 24.33
C SER A 57 1.03 0.90 23.79
N SER A 58 1.02 -0.16 24.60
CA SER A 58 0.44 -1.47 24.30
C SER A 58 -0.94 -1.65 24.93
N ALA A 59 -1.50 -0.61 25.55
CA ALA A 59 -2.69 -0.67 26.40
C ALA A 59 -3.96 -1.23 25.71
N LYS A 60 -3.92 -1.44 24.38
CA LYS A 60 -5.02 -2.02 23.58
C LYS A 60 -4.57 -3.17 22.68
N LEU A 61 -3.33 -3.65 22.80
CA LEU A 61 -2.83 -4.76 21.99
C LEU A 61 -3.41 -6.07 22.52
N THR A 62 -4.33 -6.66 21.76
CA THR A 62 -4.88 -7.99 22.05
C THR A 62 -4.28 -9.02 21.10
N ILE A 63 -4.31 -10.30 21.46
CA ILE A 63 -3.91 -11.40 20.56
C ILE A 63 -4.66 -11.27 19.22
N LYS A 64 -5.96 -10.97 19.26
CA LYS A 64 -6.78 -10.77 18.07
C LYS A 64 -6.27 -9.62 17.19
N SER A 65 -5.93 -8.48 17.80
CA SER A 65 -5.37 -7.33 17.08
C SER A 65 -4.02 -7.67 16.43
N VAL A 66 -3.15 -8.39 17.16
CA VAL A 66 -1.86 -8.86 16.64
C VAL A 66 -2.06 -9.80 15.47
N THR A 67 -2.97 -10.77 15.58
CA THR A 67 -3.29 -11.71 14.50
C THR A 67 -3.75 -10.97 13.25
N TYR A 68 -4.65 -9.99 13.36
CA TYR A 68 -5.07 -9.20 12.21
C TYR A 68 -3.93 -8.38 11.61
N LEU A 69 -3.06 -7.78 12.42
CA LEU A 69 -1.90 -7.03 11.94
C LEU A 69 -0.90 -7.94 11.20
N LEU A 70 -0.66 -9.15 11.70
CA LEU A 70 0.19 -10.14 11.04
C LEU A 70 -0.41 -10.60 9.71
N ILE A 71 -1.71 -10.90 9.67
CA ILE A 71 -2.41 -11.25 8.43
C ILE A 71 -2.33 -10.09 7.43
N ALA A 72 -2.61 -8.86 7.87
CA ALA A 72 -2.51 -7.67 7.03
C ALA A 72 -1.09 -7.48 6.48
N GLY A 73 -0.05 -7.69 7.31
CA GLY A 73 1.35 -7.63 6.90
C GLY A 73 1.70 -8.70 5.86
N ILE A 74 1.23 -9.94 6.03
CA ILE A 74 1.43 -11.03 5.06
C ILE A 74 0.75 -10.69 3.74
N ILE A 75 -0.49 -10.20 3.77
CA ILE A 75 -1.24 -9.87 2.55
C ILE A 75 -0.60 -8.68 1.83
N ALA A 76 -0.40 -7.56 2.51
CA ALA A 76 0.04 -6.31 1.90
C ALA A 76 1.55 -6.31 1.61
N SER A 77 2.38 -6.58 2.61
CA SER A 77 3.84 -6.49 2.51
C SER A 77 4.48 -7.79 2.04
N GLY A 78 3.80 -8.92 2.12
CA GLY A 78 4.28 -10.21 1.61
C GLY A 78 3.78 -10.47 0.19
N VAL A 79 2.55 -10.98 0.09
CA VAL A 79 1.96 -11.50 -1.16
C VAL A 79 1.76 -10.40 -2.19
N ALA A 80 1.06 -9.31 -1.83
CA ALA A 80 0.73 -8.24 -2.77
C ALA A 80 1.99 -7.54 -3.27
N MET A 81 2.97 -7.26 -2.39
CA MET A 81 4.24 -6.67 -2.80
C MET A 81 5.04 -7.58 -3.74
N VAL A 82 5.12 -8.89 -3.51
CA VAL A 82 5.81 -9.78 -4.45
C VAL A 82 5.15 -9.73 -5.84
N ILE A 83 3.82 -9.78 -5.91
CA ILE A 83 3.08 -9.67 -7.17
C ILE A 83 3.32 -8.29 -7.83
N TYR A 84 3.33 -7.23 -7.03
CA TYR A 84 3.62 -5.87 -7.49
C TYR A 84 5.03 -5.74 -8.08
N PHE A 85 6.05 -6.26 -7.40
CA PHE A 85 7.42 -6.27 -7.93
C PHE A 85 7.52 -7.09 -9.22
N GLN A 86 6.77 -8.19 -9.34
CA GLN A 86 6.70 -8.93 -10.60
C GLN A 86 6.04 -8.11 -11.72
N ALA A 87 4.95 -7.39 -11.42
CA ALA A 87 4.35 -6.47 -12.38
C ALA A 87 5.33 -5.37 -12.81
N LEU A 88 6.09 -4.79 -11.87
CA LEU A 88 7.15 -3.82 -12.17
C LEU A 88 8.30 -4.43 -12.97
N LYS A 89 8.57 -5.73 -12.84
CA LYS A 89 9.57 -6.40 -13.67
C LYS A 89 9.09 -6.47 -15.13
N LEU A 90 7.80 -6.70 -15.34
CA LEU A 90 7.18 -6.91 -16.66
C LEU A 90 6.70 -5.63 -17.34
N SER A 91 6.49 -4.54 -16.59
CA SER A 91 5.91 -3.30 -17.11
C SER A 91 6.54 -2.05 -16.48
N GLN A 92 6.20 -0.88 -16.99
CA GLN A 92 6.71 0.40 -16.49
C GLN A 92 5.99 0.80 -15.19
N ALA A 93 6.71 1.48 -14.28
CA ALA A 93 6.11 1.99 -13.05
C ALA A 93 4.95 2.96 -13.33
N SER A 94 5.06 3.76 -14.39
CA SER A 94 4.00 4.68 -14.86
C SER A 94 2.70 3.99 -15.25
N LYS A 95 2.72 2.70 -15.59
CA LYS A 95 1.50 1.91 -15.88
C LYS A 95 1.05 1.10 -14.66
N VAL A 96 2.00 0.43 -13.98
CA VAL A 96 1.69 -0.44 -12.84
C VAL A 96 1.12 0.35 -11.67
N VAL A 97 1.71 1.49 -11.32
CA VAL A 97 1.29 2.28 -10.15
C VAL A 97 -0.16 2.76 -10.29
N PRO A 98 -0.58 3.41 -11.41
CA PRO A 98 -1.98 3.79 -11.58
C PRO A 98 -2.93 2.59 -11.60
N ILE A 99 -2.60 1.48 -12.26
CA ILE A 99 -3.44 0.28 -12.26
C ILE A 99 -3.64 -0.25 -10.83
N THR A 100 -2.58 -0.31 -10.02
CA THR A 100 -2.71 -0.75 -8.62
C THR A 100 -3.45 0.25 -7.74
N SER A 101 -3.52 1.51 -8.15
CA SER A 101 -4.25 2.56 -7.44
C SER A 101 -5.78 2.46 -7.56
N ILE A 102 -6.31 1.43 -8.25
CA ILE A 102 -7.75 1.11 -8.22
C ILE A 102 -8.20 0.51 -6.88
N TYR A 103 -7.27 0.20 -5.96
CA TYR A 103 -7.57 -0.38 -4.66
C TYR A 103 -8.66 0.34 -3.84
N PRO A 104 -8.87 1.68 -3.93
CA PRO A 104 -9.97 2.33 -3.23
C PRO A 104 -11.35 1.77 -3.59
N LEU A 105 -11.55 1.29 -4.82
CA LEU A 105 -12.77 0.58 -5.21
C LEU A 105 -12.97 -0.68 -4.35
N PHE A 106 -11.92 -1.49 -4.23
CA PHE A 106 -11.95 -2.69 -3.41
C PHE A 106 -12.10 -2.34 -1.92
N THR A 107 -11.47 -1.27 -1.45
CA THR A 107 -11.65 -0.78 -0.07
C THR A 107 -13.10 -0.44 0.22
N VAL A 108 -13.79 0.28 -0.67
CA VAL A 108 -15.22 0.62 -0.51
C VAL A 108 -16.09 -0.64 -0.46
N ILE A 109 -15.82 -1.62 -1.34
CA ILE A 109 -16.56 -2.88 -1.37
C ILE A 109 -16.33 -3.66 -0.08
N PHE A 110 -15.07 -3.86 0.31
CA PHE A 110 -14.75 -4.65 1.50
C PHE A 110 -15.09 -3.95 2.80
N SER A 111 -15.09 -2.62 2.87
CA SER A 111 -15.52 -1.90 4.07
C SER A 111 -17.03 -2.02 4.27
N ALA A 112 -17.83 -1.99 3.19
CA ALA A 112 -19.25 -2.31 3.25
C ALA A 112 -19.50 -3.75 3.72
N LEU A 113 -18.79 -4.73 3.12
CA LEU A 113 -19.02 -6.16 3.37
C LEU A 113 -18.47 -6.67 4.71
N LEU A 114 -17.27 -6.24 5.10
CA LEU A 114 -16.55 -6.79 6.25
C LEU A 114 -16.69 -5.92 7.51
N LEU A 115 -16.82 -4.60 7.33
CA LEU A 115 -16.94 -3.65 8.44
C LEU A 115 -18.38 -3.13 8.64
N GLY A 116 -19.29 -3.43 7.71
CA GLY A 116 -20.68 -2.98 7.77
C GLY A 116 -20.84 -1.48 7.56
N GLU A 117 -19.90 -0.84 6.87
CA GLU A 117 -19.94 0.60 6.64
C GLU A 117 -21.08 0.99 5.68
N ASN A 118 -21.82 2.06 6.03
CA ASN A 118 -22.81 2.65 5.14
C ASN A 118 -22.13 3.52 4.09
N ILE A 119 -21.98 2.98 2.88
CA ILE A 119 -21.34 3.69 1.78
C ILE A 119 -22.32 4.66 1.12
N SER A 120 -22.01 5.95 1.18
CA SER A 120 -22.81 6.96 0.50
C SER A 120 -22.69 6.87 -1.02
N PRO A 121 -23.72 7.23 -1.80
CA PRO A 121 -23.64 7.28 -3.26
C PRO A 121 -22.50 8.17 -3.78
N LYS A 122 -22.14 9.23 -3.05
CA LYS A 122 -21.01 10.12 -3.39
C LYS A 122 -19.67 9.37 -3.40
N VAL A 123 -19.47 8.47 -2.43
CA VAL A 123 -18.24 7.65 -2.35
C VAL A 123 -18.17 6.68 -3.53
N VAL A 124 -19.30 6.07 -3.92
CA VAL A 124 -19.37 5.19 -5.09
C VAL A 124 -19.03 5.96 -6.37
N ILE A 125 -19.64 7.13 -6.59
CA ILE A 125 -19.35 7.99 -7.75
C ILE A 125 -17.86 8.37 -7.77
N GLY A 126 -17.30 8.78 -6.63
CA GLY A 126 -15.89 9.11 -6.51
C GLY A 126 -14.96 7.93 -6.85
N ALA A 127 -15.26 6.73 -6.35
CA ALA A 127 -14.50 5.53 -6.65
C ALA A 127 -14.53 5.19 -8.15
N VAL A 128 -15.70 5.32 -8.80
CA VAL A 128 -15.81 5.12 -10.26
C VAL A 128 -15.00 6.15 -11.03
N LEU A 129 -15.05 7.43 -10.64
CA LEU A 129 -14.27 8.49 -11.27
C LEU A 129 -12.76 8.26 -11.12
N ILE A 130 -12.30 7.74 -9.97
CA ILE A 130 -10.90 7.33 -9.78
C ILE A 130 -10.52 6.25 -10.79
N VAL A 131 -11.33 5.18 -10.91
CA VAL A 131 -11.05 4.08 -11.85
C VAL A 131 -11.00 4.57 -13.29
N VAL A 132 -11.94 5.42 -13.71
CA VAL A 132 -11.95 6.00 -15.06
C VAL A 132 -10.69 6.84 -15.28
N GLY A 133 -10.33 7.72 -14.34
CA GLY A 133 -9.11 8.52 -14.44
C GLY A 133 -7.84 7.68 -14.55
N LEU A 134 -7.73 6.62 -13.74
CA LEU A 134 -6.59 5.71 -13.78
C LEU A 134 -6.52 4.90 -15.09
N SER A 135 -7.66 4.53 -15.66
CA SER A 135 -7.72 3.86 -16.97
C SER A 135 -7.20 4.74 -18.10
N LEU A 136 -7.48 6.05 -18.05
CA LEU A 136 -6.96 7.01 -19.02
C LEU A 136 -5.45 7.18 -18.89
N VAL A 137 -4.92 7.23 -17.66
CA VAL A 137 -3.47 7.34 -17.41
C VAL A 137 -2.72 6.06 -17.84
N SER A 138 -3.34 4.89 -17.66
CA SER A 138 -2.69 3.60 -17.92
C SER A 138 -2.82 3.11 -19.37
N GLY A 139 -3.68 3.76 -20.17
CA GLY A 139 -4.14 3.29 -21.48
C GLY A 139 -3.25 3.61 -22.68
N GLU A 140 -2.06 4.18 -22.46
CA GLU A 140 -1.02 4.35 -23.50
C GLU A 140 -0.17 3.09 -23.68
#